data_AF-A0A1K1QQ28-F1
#
_entry.id   AF-A0A1K1QQ28-F1
#
_cell.length_a   1.000
_cell.length_b   1.000
_cell.length_c   1.000
_cell.angle_alpha   90.00
_cell.angle_beta   90.00
_cell.angle_gamma   90.00
#
_symmetry.space_group_name_H-M   'P 1'
#
loop_
_entity.id
_entity.type
_entity.pdbx_description
1 polymer ?
#
loop_
_entity_poly.entity_id
_entity_poly.type
_entity_poly.pdbx_seq_one_letter_code
_entity_poly.pdbx_strand_id
1 'polypeptide(L)'
;MKLTWLHNMASEFFTVAFFKFLVVGVINTFDCSLFAMLLMMLSIDGNLAFNLGYLLSNMLAYALNSWWIFPEPLSWRRYVKFMISYIPNAVIENVIVVVFYNWLGAPPLVSFLLAAVLGMPVTYILVKWFAFDRRFRD
;
A
#
# COMPACT_ATOMS: atom_id res chain seq x y z
N MET A 1 -28.83 -3.17 -13.73
CA MET A 1 -28.20 -3.61 -12.47
C MET A 1 -26.67 -3.76 -12.52
N LYS A 2 -25.97 -3.57 -13.67
CA LYS A 2 -24.50 -3.66 -13.76
C LYS A 2 -23.76 -2.32 -13.99
N LEU A 3 -24.46 -1.20 -14.21
CA LEU A 3 -23.85 0.07 -14.63
C LEU A 3 -23.71 1.14 -13.53
N THR A 4 -24.32 0.93 -12.36
CA THR A 4 -24.23 1.87 -11.22
C THR A 4 -22.93 1.77 -10.41
N TRP A 5 -22.14 0.69 -10.59
CA TRP A 5 -20.88 0.46 -9.86
C TRP A 5 -19.72 1.35 -10.37
N LEU A 6 -19.68 1.67 -11.67
CA LEU A 6 -18.61 2.51 -12.23
C LEU A 6 -18.85 4.01 -12.01
N HIS A 7 -20.11 4.42 -11.91
CA HIS A 7 -20.48 5.84 -11.82
C HIS A 7 -20.01 6.53 -10.52
N ASN A 8 -19.64 5.76 -9.49
CA ASN A 8 -19.24 6.29 -8.19
C ASN A 8 -17.82 5.88 -7.75
N MET A 9 -16.94 5.42 -8.65
CA MET A 9 -15.53 5.12 -8.29
C MET A 9 -14.80 6.36 -7.76
N ALA A 10 -15.09 7.55 -8.30
CA ALA A 10 -14.52 8.80 -7.79
C ALA A 10 -14.93 9.08 -6.33
N SER A 11 -16.16 8.74 -5.95
CA SER A 11 -16.64 8.95 -4.57
C SER A 11 -15.91 8.09 -3.54
N GLU A 12 -15.32 6.96 -3.96
CA GLU A 12 -14.57 6.07 -3.07
C GLU A 12 -13.26 6.70 -2.57
N PHE A 13 -12.64 7.55 -3.40
CA PHE A 13 -11.42 8.29 -3.06
C PHE A 13 -11.64 9.50 -2.14
N PHE A 14 -12.89 9.85 -1.83
CA PHE A 14 -13.22 10.90 -0.86
C PHE A 14 -13.86 10.35 0.42
N THR A 15 -13.70 9.04 0.67
CA THR A 15 -14.21 8.40 1.88
C THR A 15 -13.24 8.52 3.05
N VAL A 16 -13.78 8.50 4.27
CA VAL A 16 -12.98 8.40 5.51
C VAL A 16 -12.03 7.18 5.46
N ALA A 17 -12.46 6.09 4.83
CA ALA A 17 -11.63 4.90 4.67
C ALA A 17 -10.40 5.16 3.76
N PHE A 18 -10.55 5.92 2.67
CA PHE A 18 -9.41 6.32 1.85
C PHE A 18 -8.43 7.20 2.61
N PHE A 19 -8.90 8.21 3.34
CA PHE A 19 -8.01 9.05 4.16
C PHE A 19 -7.28 8.26 5.25
N LYS A 20 -7.97 7.34 5.93
CA LYS A 20 -7.32 6.42 6.88
C LYS A 20 -6.28 5.55 6.19
N PHE A 21 -6.55 5.08 4.97
CA PHE A 21 -5.58 4.31 4.19
C PHE A 21 -4.32 5.12 3.88
N LEU A 22 -4.47 6.38 3.47
CA LEU A 22 -3.33 7.29 3.28
C LEU A 22 -2.52 7.46 4.58
N VAL A 23 -3.21 7.67 5.71
CA VAL A 23 -2.56 7.80 7.03
C VAL A 23 -1.81 6.52 7.40
N VAL A 24 -2.40 5.35 7.21
CA VAL A 24 -1.73 4.06 7.45
C VAL A 24 -0.52 3.89 6.51
N GLY A 25 -0.61 4.34 5.26
CA GLY A 25 0.52 4.35 4.34
C GLY A 25 1.70 5.19 4.84
N VAL A 26 1.41 6.40 5.34
CA VAL A 26 2.43 7.29 5.94
C VAL A 26 3.05 6.64 7.18
N ILE A 27 2.23 6.10 8.09
CA ILE A 27 2.69 5.39 9.28
C ILE A 27 3.60 4.21 8.88
N ASN A 28 3.21 3.41 7.89
CA ASN A 28 4.00 2.30 7.39
C ASN A 28 5.37 2.73 6.84
N THR A 29 5.47 3.87 6.15
CA THR A 29 6.78 4.37 5.69
C THR A 29 7.70 4.72 6.86
N PHE A 30 7.16 5.34 7.92
CA PHE A 30 7.92 5.63 9.14
C PHE A 30 8.31 4.36 9.89
N ASP A 31 7.37 3.43 10.07
CA ASP A 31 7.59 2.17 10.79
C ASP A 31 8.64 1.30 10.12
N CYS A 32 8.65 1.22 8.78
CA CYS A 32 9.69 0.52 8.03
C CYS A 32 11.08 1.04 8.37
N SER A 33 11.24 2.37 8.40
CA SER A 33 12.52 3.02 8.70
C SER A 33 12.90 2.84 10.17
N LEU A 34 11.92 2.95 11.08
CA LEU A 34 12.10 2.73 12.52
C LEU A 34 12.53 1.30 12.82
N PHE A 35 11.82 0.30 12.29
CA PHE A 35 12.15 -1.11 12.50
C PHE A 35 13.52 -1.46 11.90
N ALA A 36 13.84 -0.97 10.71
CA ALA A 36 15.17 -1.16 10.13
C ALA A 36 16.26 -0.55 11.03
N MET A 37 16.06 0.67 11.53
CA MET A 37 17.00 1.32 12.46
C MET A 37 17.19 0.50 13.75
N LEU A 38 16.10 0.03 14.36
CA LEU A 38 16.15 -0.79 15.58
C LEU A 38 16.90 -2.12 15.35
N LEU A 39 16.71 -2.76 14.21
CA LEU A 39 17.42 -3.99 13.84
C LEU A 39 18.91 -3.74 13.59
N MET A 40 19.27 -2.62 12.95
CA MET A 40 20.67 -2.21 12.79
C MET A 40 21.35 -1.94 14.14
N MET A 41 20.63 -1.37 15.13
CA MET A 41 21.16 -1.20 16.49
C MET A 41 21.45 -2.54 17.20
N LEU A 42 20.84 -3.63 16.74
CA LEU A 42 21.12 -5.00 17.18
C LEU A 42 22.24 -5.68 16.36
N SER A 43 23.03 -4.90 15.60
CA SER A 43 24.12 -5.37 14.74
C SER A 43 23.67 -6.28 13.59
N ILE A 44 22.41 -6.15 13.16
CA ILE A 44 21.92 -6.81 11.93
C ILE A 44 22.43 -6.00 10.73
N ASP A 45 22.88 -6.71 9.69
CA ASP A 45 23.28 -6.13 8.41
C ASP A 45 22.22 -5.17 7.86
N GLY A 46 22.64 -4.05 7.24
CA GLY A 46 21.73 -3.01 6.78
C GLY A 46 20.70 -3.49 5.75
N ASN A 47 21.09 -4.36 4.81
CA ASN A 47 20.14 -4.89 3.82
C ASN A 47 19.15 -5.85 4.48
N LEU A 48 19.63 -6.71 5.37
CA LEU A 48 18.76 -7.63 6.11
C LEU A 48 17.80 -6.87 7.03
N ALA A 49 18.29 -5.85 7.74
CA ALA A 49 17.51 -4.98 8.60
C ALA A 49 16.42 -4.24 7.83
N PHE A 50 16.73 -3.72 6.64
CA PHE A 50 15.74 -3.08 5.77
C PHE A 50 14.64 -4.05 5.33
N ASN A 51 15.00 -5.26 4.86
CA ASN A 51 14.03 -6.26 4.43
C ASN A 51 13.12 -6.74 5.58
N LEU A 52 13.71 -6.96 6.77
CA LEU A 52 12.94 -7.34 7.96
C LEU A 52 12.06 -6.18 8.45
N GLY A 53 12.57 -4.95 8.47
CA GLY A 53 11.80 -3.76 8.81
C GLY A 53 10.62 -3.57 7.86
N TYR A 54 10.84 -3.76 6.56
CA TYR A 54 9.79 -3.72 5.55
C TYR A 54 8.73 -4.80 5.78
N LEU A 55 9.12 -6.03 6.10
CA LEU A 55 8.17 -7.10 6.40
C LEU A 55 7.33 -6.80 7.65
N LEU A 56 7.97 -6.40 8.75
CA LEU A 56 7.29 -6.06 10.01
C LEU A 56 6.33 -4.89 9.84
N SER A 57 6.77 -3.86 9.12
CA SER A 57 5.96 -2.70 8.81
C SER A 57 4.72 -3.08 8.01
N ASN A 58 4.87 -3.89 6.95
CA ASN A 58 3.73 -4.36 6.17
C ASN A 58 2.75 -5.23 6.96
N MET A 59 3.24 -6.04 7.90
CA MET A 59 2.38 -6.80 8.81
C MET A 59 1.56 -5.86 9.73
N LEU A 60 2.19 -4.79 10.23
CA LEU A 60 1.52 -3.77 11.03
C LEU A 60 0.51 -2.97 10.21
N ALA A 61 0.87 -2.58 8.98
CA ALA A 61 -0.04 -1.91 8.06
C ALA A 61 -1.26 -2.77 7.74
N TYR A 62 -1.09 -4.07 7.53
CA TYR A 62 -2.19 -5.01 7.36
C TYR A 62 -3.08 -5.10 8.62
N ALA A 63 -2.48 -5.15 9.81
CA ALA A 63 -3.22 -5.17 11.06
C ALA A 63 -4.05 -3.89 11.26
N LEU A 64 -3.46 -2.71 10.99
CA LEU A 64 -4.14 -1.42 11.05
C LEU A 64 -5.26 -1.33 10.01
N ASN A 65 -5.04 -1.81 8.78
CA ASN A 65 -6.10 -1.91 7.77
C ASN A 65 -7.26 -2.77 8.25
N SER A 66 -6.97 -3.94 8.82
CA SER A 66 -7.96 -4.91 9.30
C SER A 66 -8.72 -4.45 10.55
N TRP A 67 -8.10 -3.62 11.39
CA TRP A 67 -8.73 -3.15 12.63
C TRP A 67 -9.41 -1.79 12.50
N TRP A 68 -8.79 -0.85 11.80
CA TRP A 68 -9.18 0.57 11.82
C TRP A 68 -9.91 1.04 10.54
N ILE A 69 -9.64 0.41 9.41
CA ILE A 69 -10.19 0.81 8.09
C ILE A 69 -11.30 -0.14 7.65
N PHE A 70 -11.01 -1.44 7.64
CA PHE A 70 -11.89 -2.51 7.21
C PHE A 70 -12.00 -3.57 8.32
N PRO A 71 -12.83 -3.34 9.36
CA PRO A 71 -12.94 -4.20 10.53
C PRO A 71 -13.25 -5.66 10.17
N GLU A 72 -12.21 -6.49 10.18
CA GLU A 72 -12.25 -7.89 9.76
C GLU A 72 -11.17 -8.70 10.52
N PRO A 73 -11.41 -9.98 10.88
CA PRO A 73 -10.42 -10.76 11.61
C PRO A 73 -9.14 -10.98 10.81
N LEU A 74 -8.00 -10.97 11.51
CA LEU A 74 -6.70 -11.27 10.93
C LEU A 74 -6.68 -12.71 10.41
N SER A 75 -6.38 -12.88 9.13
CA SER A 75 -6.12 -14.19 8.55
C SER A 75 -4.93 -14.17 7.61
N TRP A 76 -4.22 -15.29 7.52
CA TRP A 76 -3.08 -15.43 6.61
C TRP A 76 -3.50 -15.26 5.14
N ARG A 77 -4.67 -15.81 4.76
CA ARG A 77 -5.24 -15.66 3.40
C ARG A 77 -5.42 -14.19 3.02
N ARG A 78 -5.93 -13.36 3.94
CA ARG A 78 -6.13 -11.93 3.71
C ARG A 78 -4.82 -11.16 3.70
N TYR A 79 -3.84 -11.53 4.53
CA TYR A 79 -2.51 -10.96 4.46
C TYR A 79 -1.87 -11.17 3.09
N VAL A 80 -1.96 -12.40 2.55
CA VAL A 80 -1.47 -12.71 1.20
C VAL A 80 -2.22 -11.90 0.14
N LYS A 81 -3.56 -11.81 0.21
CA LYS A 81 -4.35 -10.97 -0.71
C LYS A 81 -3.99 -9.48 -0.59
N PHE A 82 -3.70 -9.00 0.61
CA PHE A 82 -3.23 -7.65 0.87
C PHE A 82 -1.89 -7.42 0.18
N MET A 83 -0.89 -8.30 0.35
CA MET A 83 0.39 -8.23 -0.36
C MET A 83 0.22 -8.27 -1.89
N ILE A 84 -0.65 -9.14 -2.42
CA ILE A 84 -0.95 -9.21 -3.86
C ILE A 84 -1.57 -7.91 -4.37
N SER A 85 -2.34 -7.20 -3.55
CA SER A 85 -2.96 -5.92 -3.92
C SER A 85 -1.93 -4.81 -4.18
N TYR A 86 -0.70 -4.95 -3.68
CA TYR A 86 0.40 -4.02 -3.92
C TYR A 86 1.21 -4.35 -5.18
N ILE A 87 1.04 -5.53 -5.80
CA ILE A 87 1.77 -5.89 -7.02
C ILE A 87 1.43 -4.93 -8.17
N PRO A 88 0.15 -4.63 -8.47
CA PRO A 88 -0.19 -3.65 -9.51
C PRO A 88 0.35 -2.26 -9.21
N ASN A 89 0.43 -1.88 -7.92
CA ASN A 89 1.04 -0.62 -7.49
C ASN A 89 2.51 -0.54 -7.92
N ALA A 90 3.29 -1.57 -7.60
CA ALA A 90 4.70 -1.62 -7.94
C ALA A 90 4.93 -1.54 -9.47
N VAL A 91 4.04 -2.15 -10.26
CA VAL A 91 4.08 -2.04 -11.72
C VAL A 91 3.82 -0.61 -12.19
N ILE A 92 2.77 0.03 -11.68
CA ILE A 92 2.43 1.42 -12.02
C ILE A 92 3.56 2.38 -11.65
N GLU A 93 4.08 2.26 -10.42
CA GLU A 93 5.17 3.10 -9.94
C GLU A 93 6.42 2.94 -10.81
N ASN A 94 6.81 1.71 -11.15
CA ASN A 94 7.96 1.46 -12.02
C ASN A 94 7.76 2.01 -13.43
N VAL A 95 6.57 1.85 -14.02
CA VAL A 95 6.26 2.42 -15.34
C VAL A 95 6.38 3.94 -15.31
N ILE A 96 5.84 4.59 -14.27
CA ILE A 96 5.92 6.05 -14.13
C ILE A 96 7.37 6.50 -13.97
N VAL A 97 8.16 5.82 -13.13
CA VAL A 97 9.59 6.16 -12.96
C VAL A 97 10.36 5.96 -14.26
N VAL A 98 10.16 4.86 -14.98
CA VAL A 98 10.84 4.63 -16.27
C VAL A 98 10.49 5.74 -17.28
N VAL A 99 9.22 6.10 -17.40
CA VAL A 99 8.80 7.12 -18.37
C VAL A 99 9.26 8.51 -17.95
N PHE A 100 8.94 8.95 -16.73
CA PHE A 100 9.16 10.34 -16.32
C PHE A 100 10.61 10.60 -15.91
N TYR A 101 11.20 9.72 -15.10
CA TYR A 101 12.56 9.92 -14.64
C TYR A 101 13.58 9.51 -15.72
N ASN A 102 13.48 8.29 -16.26
CA ASN A 102 14.53 7.79 -17.17
C ASN A 102 14.41 8.34 -18.59
N TRP A 103 13.20 8.45 -19.16
CA TRP A 103 13.04 8.88 -20.56
C TRP A 103 12.84 10.38 -20.72
N LEU A 104 12.05 11.01 -19.85
CA LEU A 104 11.75 12.44 -19.92
C LEU A 104 12.72 13.30 -19.10
N GLY A 105 13.58 12.69 -18.26
CA GLY A 105 14.55 13.42 -17.44
C GLY A 105 13.91 14.31 -16.38
N ALA A 106 12.67 14.03 -15.96
CA ALA A 106 11.98 14.80 -14.94
C ALA A 106 12.70 14.68 -13.59
N PRO A 107 12.58 15.69 -12.70
CA PRO A 107 13.19 15.61 -11.38
C PRO A 107 12.75 14.36 -10.60
N PRO A 108 13.66 13.68 -9.85
CA PRO A 108 13.33 12.45 -9.13
C PRO A 108 12.13 12.60 -8.20
N LEU A 109 12.10 13.70 -7.43
CA LEU A 109 11.01 13.99 -6.49
C LEU A 109 9.65 14.06 -7.20
N VAL A 110 9.59 14.73 -8.34
CA VAL A 110 8.35 14.86 -9.13
C VAL A 110 7.89 13.50 -9.65
N SER A 111 8.83 12.70 -10.16
CA SER A 111 8.54 11.37 -10.70
C SER A 111 8.03 10.41 -9.62
N PHE A 112 8.66 10.39 -8.43
CA PHE A 112 8.25 9.55 -7.31
C PHE A 112 6.92 9.98 -6.69
N LEU A 113 6.67 11.29 -6.58
CA LEU A 113 5.38 11.79 -6.11
C LEU A 113 4.25 11.46 -7.10
N LEU A 114 4.47 11.61 -8.40
CA LEU A 114 3.52 11.19 -9.44
C LEU A 114 3.22 9.68 -9.34
N ALA A 115 4.27 8.88 -9.18
CA ALA A 115 4.15 7.43 -9.00
C ALA A 115 3.25 7.09 -7.80
N ALA A 116 3.53 7.69 -6.64
CA ALA A 116 2.76 7.47 -5.42
C ALA A 116 1.30 7.97 -5.55
N VAL A 117 1.08 9.15 -6.12
CA VAL A 117 -0.27 9.74 -6.27
C VAL A 117 -1.15 8.90 -7.19
N LEU A 118 -0.59 8.28 -8.24
CA LEU A 118 -1.34 7.43 -9.17
C LEU A 118 -1.46 5.98 -8.69
N GLY A 119 -0.44 5.46 -8.01
CA GLY A 119 -0.42 4.08 -7.50
C GLY A 119 -1.32 3.87 -6.27
N MET A 120 -1.30 4.80 -5.32
CA MET A 120 -2.03 4.69 -4.05
C MET A 120 -3.57 4.51 -4.24
N PRO A 121 -4.26 5.26 -5.13
CA PRO A 121 -5.67 5.04 -5.43
C PRO A 121 -5.97 3.61 -5.93
N VAL A 122 -5.13 3.09 -6.82
CA VAL A 122 -5.29 1.74 -7.36
C VAL A 122 -5.12 0.70 -6.25
N THR A 123 -4.10 0.86 -5.42
CA THR A 123 -3.85 0.00 -4.25
C THR A 123 -5.04 0.00 -3.30
N TYR A 124 -5.59 1.17 -3.00
CA TYR A 124 -6.75 1.28 -2.10
C TYR A 124 -7.95 0.48 -2.63
N ILE A 125 -8.28 0.62 -3.91
CA ILE A 125 -9.39 -0.12 -4.52
C ILE A 125 -9.15 -1.62 -4.44
N LEU A 126 -7.94 -2.08 -4.77
CA LEU A 126 -7.57 -3.49 -4.72
C LEU A 126 -7.62 -4.03 -3.30
N VAL A 127 -7.04 -3.33 -2.33
CA VAL A 127 -7.11 -3.72 -0.92
C VAL A 127 -8.58 -3.83 -0.47
N LYS A 128 -9.39 -2.81 -0.77
CA LYS A 128 -10.81 -2.80 -0.41
C LYS A 128 -11.59 -3.96 -1.02
N TRP A 129 -11.41 -4.22 -2.32
CA TRP A 129 -12.24 -5.19 -3.06
C TRP A 129 -11.67 -6.61 -3.12
N PHE A 130 -10.36 -6.77 -3.10
CA PHE A 130 -9.70 -8.07 -3.21
C PHE A 130 -9.35 -8.64 -1.84
N ALA A 131 -8.75 -7.82 -0.96
CA ALA A 131 -8.32 -8.29 0.36
C ALA A 131 -9.47 -8.28 1.39
N PHE A 132 -10.35 -7.29 1.36
CA PHE A 132 -11.37 -7.06 2.40
C PHE A 132 -12.84 -7.13 1.95
N ASP A 133 -13.15 -7.48 0.69
CA ASP A 133 -14.56 -7.61 0.26
C ASP A 133 -15.23 -8.81 0.93
N ARG A 134 -16.39 -8.56 1.53
CA ARG A 134 -17.24 -9.55 2.20
C ARG A 134 -17.83 -10.59 1.25
N ARG A 135 -17.81 -10.35 -0.07
CA ARG A 135 -18.31 -11.28 -1.09
C ARG A 135 -17.42 -12.50 -1.31
N PHE A 136 -16.14 -12.45 -0.91
CA PHE A 136 -15.20 -13.57 -1.01
C PHE A 136 -15.03 -14.31 0.33
N ARG A 137 -16.11 -14.45 1.10
CA ARG A 137 -16.16 -15.33 2.28
C ARG A 137 -16.07 -16.78 1.80
N ASP A 138 -14.93 -17.42 2.07
CA ASP A 138 -14.83 -18.87 2.23
C ASP A 138 -15.60 -19.28 3.50
#